data_AF-A0A3N5SY02-F1
#
_entry.id   AF-A0A3N5SY02-F1
#
_cell.length_a   1.000
_cell.length_b   1.000
_cell.length_c   1.000
_cell.angle_alpha   90.00
_cell.angle_beta   90.00
_cell.angle_gamma   90.00
#
_symmetry.space_group_name_H-M   'P 1'
#
loop_
_entity.id
_entity.type
_entity.pdbx_description
1 polymer ?
#
loop_
_entity_poly.entity_id
_entity_poly.type
_entity_poly.pdbx_seq_one_letter_code
_entity_poly.pdbx_strand_id
1 'polypeptide(L)'
;LSPSTDAKPTSLTVMIKSPDDPRARGGWLWIVKNPATNRETVMRNQFCITCHANANESHPYGDKNPNREFRDYVFFVYEETPGDAR
;
A
#
# COMPACT_ATOMS: atom_id res chain seq x y z
N LEU A 1 -11.43 13.89 14.99
CA LEU A 1 -11.27 15.17 14.26
C LEU A 1 -11.61 14.90 12.80
N SER A 2 -12.74 15.39 12.32
CA SER A 2 -13.06 15.32 10.89
C SER A 2 -12.20 16.35 10.15
N PRO A 3 -11.55 15.99 9.02
CA PRO A 3 -10.80 16.96 8.25
C PRO A 3 -11.74 18.05 7.73
N SER A 4 -11.30 19.32 7.77
CA SER A 4 -12.02 20.42 7.11
C SER A 4 -12.02 20.19 5.60
N THR A 5 -13.05 20.69 4.92
CA THR A 5 -13.20 20.57 3.46
C THR A 5 -12.06 21.22 2.65
N ASP A 6 -11.25 22.07 3.28
CA ASP A 6 -10.07 22.73 2.67
C ASP A 6 -8.73 22.07 3.05
N ALA A 7 -8.74 20.92 3.74
CA ALA A 7 -7.53 20.23 4.14
C ALA A 7 -6.77 19.72 2.90
N LYS A 8 -5.61 20.32 2.60
CA LYS A 8 -4.71 19.82 1.55
C LYS A 8 -4.18 18.43 1.92
N PRO A 9 -3.96 17.53 0.95
CA PRO A 9 -3.29 16.26 1.21
C PRO A 9 -1.95 16.47 1.91
N THR A 10 -1.72 15.78 3.02
CA THR A 10 -0.50 15.93 3.84
C THR A 10 0.48 14.78 3.67
N SER A 11 0.01 13.64 3.15
CA SER A 11 0.82 12.45 2.93
C SER A 11 0.24 11.60 1.80
N LEU A 12 1.12 10.98 1.02
CA LEU A 12 0.81 9.92 0.08
C LEU A 12 1.67 8.70 0.44
N THR A 13 1.02 7.56 0.72
CA THR A 13 1.70 6.29 0.97
C THR A 13 1.56 5.42 -0.28
N VAL A 14 2.68 4.92 -0.82
CA VAL A 14 2.74 4.21 -2.10
C VAL A 14 3.48 2.89 -1.94
N MET A 15 2.99 1.86 -2.63
CA MET A 15 3.67 0.59 -2.84
C MET A 15 4.02 0.47 -4.32
N ILE A 16 5.30 0.21 -4.64
CA ILE A 16 5.75 0.00 -6.04
C ILE A 16 6.46 -1.34 -6.14
N LYS A 17 5.99 -2.23 -7.03
CA LYS A 17 6.64 -3.52 -7.26
C LYS A 17 7.96 -3.29 -7.99
N SER A 18 9.07 -3.67 -7.36
CA SER A 18 10.43 -3.45 -7.85
C SER A 18 11.37 -4.49 -7.24
N PRO A 19 11.28 -5.76 -7.68
CA PRO A 19 11.99 -6.87 -7.05
C PRO A 19 13.52 -6.75 -7.13
N ASP A 20 14.03 -6.07 -8.16
CA ASP A 20 15.48 -5.93 -8.38
C ASP A 20 16.09 -4.72 -7.67
N ASP A 21 15.28 -3.85 -7.05
CA ASP A 21 15.80 -2.71 -6.29
C ASP A 21 16.27 -3.15 -4.90
N PRO A 22 17.53 -2.88 -4.50
CA PRO A 22 18.07 -3.32 -3.21
C PRO A 22 17.37 -2.70 -1.98
N ARG A 23 16.60 -1.63 -2.19
CA ARG A 23 15.80 -0.98 -1.15
C ARG A 23 14.46 -1.69 -0.94
N ALA A 24 14.03 -2.52 -1.89
CA ALA A 24 12.77 -3.24 -1.80
C ALA A 24 12.76 -4.22 -0.63
N ARG A 25 11.58 -4.42 -0.06
CA ARG A 25 11.31 -5.42 0.99
C ARG A 25 10.12 -6.24 0.52
N GLY A 26 10.33 -7.56 0.38
CA GLY A 26 9.31 -8.45 -0.18
C GLY A 26 9.03 -8.18 -1.66
N GLY A 27 9.99 -7.59 -2.39
CA GLY A 27 9.80 -7.20 -3.79
C GLY A 27 9.08 -5.85 -4.01
N TRP A 28 8.77 -5.12 -2.94
CA TRP A 28 8.09 -3.83 -2.99
C TRP A 28 8.92 -2.69 -2.39
N LEU A 29 8.89 -1.52 -3.03
CA LEU A 29 9.26 -0.25 -2.42
C LEU A 29 8.08 0.32 -1.65
N TRP A 30 8.32 0.67 -0.39
CA TRP A 30 7.34 1.23 0.53
C TRP A 30 7.66 2.71 0.69
N ILE A 31 6.83 3.61 0.17
CA ILE A 31 7.17 5.03 0.04
C ILE A 31 6.16 5.89 0.80
N VAL A 32 6.65 6.84 1.57
CA VAL A 32 5.84 7.96 2.09
C VAL A 32 6.31 9.24 1.42
N LYS A 33 5.39 9.96 0.79
CA LYS A 33 5.63 11.20 0.07
C LYS A 33 4.84 12.34 0.72
N ASN A 34 5.51 13.46 0.97
CA ASN A 34 4.84 14.71 1.28
C ASN A 34 4.51 15.42 -0.06
N PRO A 35 3.23 15.56 -0.42
CA PRO A 35 2.85 16.14 -1.71
C PRO A 35 3.08 17.65 -1.80
N ALA A 36 3.14 18.37 -0.66
CA ALA A 36 3.41 19.81 -0.65
C ALA A 36 4.87 20.14 -0.97
N THR A 37 5.80 19.26 -0.60
CA THR A 37 7.25 19.48 -0.79
C THR A 37 7.88 18.56 -1.83
N ASN A 38 7.13 17.59 -2.36
CA ASN A 38 7.63 16.48 -3.17
C ASN A 38 8.72 15.64 -2.50
N ARG A 39 8.92 15.77 -1.19
CA ARG A 39 9.89 14.94 -0.46
C ARG A 39 9.39 13.51 -0.34
N GLU A 40 10.21 12.56 -0.75
CA GLU A 40 9.93 11.12 -0.68
C GLU A 40 10.86 10.43 0.33
N THR A 41 10.31 9.45 1.04
CA THR A 41 11.07 8.56 1.93
C THR A 41 10.74 7.13 1.58
N VAL A 42 11.75 6.37 1.13
CA VAL A 42 11.64 4.92 0.98
C VAL A 42 11.85 4.28 2.34
N MET A 43 10.80 3.67 2.87
CA MET A 43 10.79 2.95 4.12
C MET A 43 11.59 1.66 3.97
N ARG A 44 12.71 1.56 4.71
CA ARG A 44 13.60 0.38 4.69
C ARG A 44 13.44 -0.53 5.90
N ASN A 45 12.68 -0.09 6.90
CA ASN A 45 12.35 -0.90 8.08
C ASN A 45 11.35 -2.00 7.70
N GLN A 46 11.13 -2.94 8.62
CA GLN A 46 10.23 -4.07 8.38
C GLN A 46 8.75 -3.75 8.64
N PHE A 47 8.42 -2.56 9.15
CA PHE A 47 7.05 -2.27 9.62
C PHE A 47 5.99 -2.45 8.52
N CYS A 48 6.22 -1.83 7.35
CA CYS A 48 5.24 -1.88 6.25
C CYS A 48 5.06 -3.31 5.73
N ILE A 49 6.15 -4.02 5.43
CA ILE A 49 6.09 -5.39 4.93
C ILE A 49 5.46 -6.36 5.95
N THR A 50 5.80 -6.25 7.24
CA THR A 50 5.25 -7.14 8.26
C THR A 50 3.75 -6.94 8.42
N CYS A 51 3.28 -5.69 8.45
CA CYS A 51 1.84 -5.40 8.54
C CYS A 51 1.10 -5.91 7.31
N HIS A 52 1.65 -5.68 6.11
CA HIS A 52 1.03 -6.09 4.87
C HIS A 52 1.15 -7.58 4.57
N ALA A 53 2.07 -8.31 5.20
CA ALA A 53 2.16 -9.77 5.07
C ALA A 53 0.85 -10.46 5.49
N ASN A 54 0.10 -9.83 6.40
CA ASN A 54 -1.22 -10.29 6.84
C ASN A 54 -2.26 -10.35 5.70
N ALA A 55 -2.04 -9.67 4.57
CA ALA A 55 -2.91 -9.82 3.39
C ALA A 55 -2.89 -11.26 2.83
N ASN A 56 -1.83 -12.02 3.09
CA ASN A 56 -1.71 -13.43 2.67
C ASN A 56 -2.35 -14.41 3.65
N GLU A 57 -2.82 -13.93 4.81
CA GLU A 57 -3.44 -14.75 5.86
C GLU A 57 -4.95 -14.51 5.92
N SER A 58 -5.67 -15.36 6.65
CA SER A 58 -7.07 -15.06 6.97
C SER A 58 -7.17 -13.86 7.92
N HIS A 59 -8.01 -12.89 7.59
CA HIS A 59 -8.08 -11.59 8.26
C HIS A 59 -9.52 -11.06 8.39
N PRO A 60 -9.81 -10.07 9.25
CA PRO A 60 -11.20 -9.59 9.45
C PRO A 60 -11.68 -8.58 8.38
N TYR A 61 -10.79 -8.09 7.51
CA TYR A 61 -11.08 -7.05 6.53
C TYR A 61 -11.53 -7.62 5.17
N GLY A 62 -12.35 -6.87 4.43
CA GLY A 62 -12.76 -7.22 3.06
C GLY A 62 -13.42 -8.58 2.94
N ASP A 63 -12.98 -9.35 1.95
CA ASP A 63 -13.38 -10.74 1.70
C ASP A 63 -12.70 -11.75 2.64
N LYS A 64 -11.86 -11.27 3.58
CA LYS A 64 -11.26 -12.01 4.69
C LYS A 64 -10.18 -13.04 4.34
N ASN A 65 -9.93 -13.26 3.05
CA ASN A 65 -8.98 -14.27 2.55
C ASN A 65 -9.10 -15.63 3.31
N PRO A 66 -10.28 -16.27 3.33
CA PRO A 66 -10.54 -17.45 4.15
C PRO A 66 -9.63 -18.65 3.79
N ASN A 67 -9.15 -18.70 2.55
CA ASN A 67 -8.30 -19.76 2.03
C ASN A 67 -6.80 -19.45 2.13
N ARG A 68 -6.41 -18.28 2.68
CA ARG A 68 -5.01 -17.84 2.79
C ARG A 68 -4.28 -17.84 1.46
N GLU A 69 -4.97 -17.30 0.44
CA GLU A 69 -4.38 -17.10 -0.87
C GLU A 69 -3.23 -16.12 -0.76
N PHE A 70 -2.17 -16.36 -1.53
CA PHE A 70 -1.08 -15.39 -1.64
C PHE A 70 -1.57 -14.18 -2.44
N ARG A 71 -1.55 -13.00 -1.82
CA ARG A 71 -2.06 -11.73 -2.38
C ARG A 71 -0.97 -10.68 -2.55
N ASP A 72 0.28 -11.10 -2.45
CA ASP A 72 1.45 -10.24 -2.68
C ASP A 72 1.35 -8.90 -1.94
N TYR A 73 0.99 -8.97 -0.64
CA TYR A 73 0.92 -7.83 0.27
C TYR A 73 -0.24 -6.83 0.04
N VAL A 74 -1.21 -7.16 -0.82
CA VAL A 74 -2.37 -6.31 -1.14
C VAL A 74 -3.65 -6.89 -0.52
N PHE A 75 -4.29 -6.14 0.38
CA PHE A 75 -5.52 -6.59 1.04
C PHE A 75 -6.75 -6.58 0.12
N PHE A 76 -6.84 -5.56 -0.73
CA PHE A 76 -7.96 -5.34 -1.63
C PHE A 76 -7.41 -5.22 -3.03
N VAL A 77 -7.76 -6.17 -3.89
CA VAL A 77 -7.51 -6.04 -5.32
C VAL A 77 -8.32 -4.85 -5.84
N TYR A 78 -7.71 -4.12 -6.77
CA TYR A 78 -8.42 -3.05 -7.45
C TYR A 78 -9.57 -3.66 -8.26
N GLU A 79 -10.79 -3.24 -7.95
CA GLU A 79 -11.95 -3.54 -8.78
C GLU A 79 -12.04 -2.43 -9.83
N GLU A 80 -11.82 -2.78 -11.10
CA GLU A 80 -12.04 -1.84 -12.20
C GLU A 80 -13.52 -1.40 -12.20
N THR A 81 -13.77 -0.10 -12.10
CA THR A 81 -15.13 0.42 -12.30
C THR A 81 -15.37 0.69 -13.79
N PRO A 82 -16.62 0.63 -14.29
CA PRO A 82 -16.91 1.01 -15.67
C PRO A 82 -16.48 2.46 -15.93
N GLY A 83 -15.34 2.63 -16.61
CA GLY A 83 -14.70 3.93 -16.89
C GLY A 83 -13.21 4.00 -16.58
N ASP A 84 -12.67 3.03 -15.83
CA ASP A 84 -11.24 2.97 -15.46
C ASP A 84 -10.36 2.27 -16.51
N ALA A 85 -10.97 1.50 -17.43
CA ALA A 85 -10.27 0.89 -18.55
C ALA A 85 -9.75 2.00 -19.48
N ARG A 86 -8.41 2.08 -19.59
CA ARG A 86 -7.73 2.94 -20.57
C ARG A 86 -7.98 2.49 -21.99
#